data_AF-A0A195AVK4-F1
#
_entry.id   AF-A0A195AVK4-F1
#
_cell.length_a   1.000
_cell.length_b   1.000
_cell.length_c   1.000
_cell.angle_alpha   90.00
_cell.angle_beta   90.00
_cell.angle_gamma   90.00
#
_symmetry.space_group_name_H-M   'P 1'
#
loop_
_entity.id
_entity.type
_entity.pdbx_description
1 polymer ?
#
loop_
_entity_poly.entity_id
_entity_poly.type
_entity_poly.pdbx_seq_one_letter_code
_entity_poly.pdbx_strand_id
1 'polypeptide(L)'
;STSCILGVKYVSIALYTSDIPNGKFVQVNESCNFLNSSTSIFFMTHGFIANFSNYNLSVVASQLLKKHYAVFSLDWSDAACYNDPAVINLLEYPFAVHNTREVGNYLASYIKSICDTCSISFKNVALIGHSLGAHISSFAAKNLQTSGYGKVSLLIGSDPAGPLFILSGPENRFSDTDAERVVALHTSALGLQKSLGHLDLWFNNGLSQPACGGN
;
A
#
# COMPACT_ATOMS: atom_id res chain seq x y z
N SER A 1 16.00 -19.08 3.39
CA SER A 1 15.20 -19.00 2.16
C SER A 1 14.22 -17.86 2.33
N THR A 2 14.14 -16.94 1.37
CA THR A 2 13.33 -15.70 1.37
C THR A 2 12.16 -15.77 0.39
N SER A 3 11.76 -16.99 -0.01
CA SER A 3 10.70 -17.19 -0.98
C SER A 3 9.32 -16.86 -0.41
N CYS A 4 8.47 -16.22 -1.22
CA CYS A 4 7.14 -15.80 -0.83
C CYS A 4 6.21 -16.98 -0.48
N ILE A 5 6.50 -18.18 -0.99
CA ILE A 5 5.74 -19.41 -0.70
C ILE A 5 5.86 -19.84 0.77
N LEU A 6 6.88 -19.36 1.47
CA LEU A 6 7.14 -19.64 2.88
C LEU A 6 6.41 -18.67 3.83
N GLY A 7 5.57 -17.79 3.28
CA GLY A 7 4.80 -16.78 4.00
C GLY A 7 5.60 -15.50 4.28
N VAL A 8 5.06 -14.65 5.15
CA VAL A 8 5.71 -13.38 5.51
C VAL A 8 6.81 -13.63 6.55
N LYS A 9 8.06 -13.29 6.21
CA LYS A 9 9.22 -13.39 7.11
C LYS A 9 9.79 -12.04 7.49
N TYR A 10 9.89 -11.13 6.52
CA TYR A 10 10.45 -9.81 6.69
C TYR A 10 9.53 -8.78 6.06
N VAL A 11 9.23 -7.74 6.85
CA VAL A 11 8.57 -6.53 6.40
C VAL A 11 9.34 -5.38 7.01
N SER A 12 9.64 -4.36 6.21
CA SER A 12 10.33 -3.17 6.66
C SER A 12 9.65 -1.93 6.11
N ILE A 13 9.92 -0.77 6.70
CA ILE A 13 9.30 0.48 6.28
C ILE A 13 10.38 1.55 6.17
N ALA A 14 10.44 2.19 5.01
CA ALA A 14 11.29 3.33 4.75
C ALA A 14 10.51 4.64 4.94
N LEU A 15 11.03 5.53 5.77
CA LEU A 15 10.51 6.88 5.96
C LEU A 15 11.19 7.85 4.99
N TYR A 16 10.39 8.67 4.34
CA TYR A 16 10.79 9.80 3.52
C TYR A 16 10.25 11.07 4.18
N THR A 17 11.14 12.05 4.35
CA THR A 17 10.82 13.44 4.75
C THR A 17 11.69 14.40 3.94
N SER A 18 11.51 15.70 4.11
CA SER A 18 12.39 16.70 3.50
C SER A 18 13.86 16.53 3.89
N ASP A 19 14.14 16.00 5.09
CA ASP A 19 15.51 15.78 5.60
C ASP A 19 16.14 14.48 5.07
N ILE A 20 15.31 13.48 4.75
CA ILE A 20 15.72 12.18 4.23
C ILE A 20 14.96 11.85 2.92
N PRO A 21 15.17 12.63 1.84
CA PRO A 21 14.36 12.55 0.62
C PRO A 21 14.55 11.25 -0.17
N ASN A 22 15.64 10.51 0.09
CA ASN A 22 15.94 9.23 -0.55
C ASN A 22 15.38 8.02 0.22
N GLY A 23 14.68 8.26 1.33
CA GLY A 23 14.14 7.20 2.17
C GLY A 23 15.20 6.63 3.13
N LYS A 24 14.79 6.33 4.36
CA LYS A 24 15.59 5.62 5.35
C LYS A 24 14.74 4.57 6.04
N PHE A 25 15.23 3.34 6.14
CA PHE A 25 14.60 2.35 7.01
C PHE A 25 14.70 2.82 8.46
N VAL A 26 13.55 2.91 9.12
CA VAL A 26 13.46 3.45 10.48
C VAL A 26 12.62 2.56 11.36
N GLN A 27 13.01 2.49 12.63
CA GLN A 27 12.14 1.99 13.69
C GLN A 27 11.11 3.06 14.08
N VAL A 28 10.04 2.65 14.75
CA VAL A 28 8.95 3.56 15.16
C VAL A 28 9.47 4.72 16.00
N ASN A 29 10.32 4.46 16.99
CA ASN A 29 10.91 5.47 17.86
C ASN A 29 11.81 6.47 17.09
N GLU A 30 12.61 5.98 16.14
CA GLU A 30 13.47 6.83 15.31
C GLU A 30 12.64 7.77 14.42
N SER A 31 11.47 7.31 13.98
CA SER A 31 10.57 8.09 13.14
C SER A 31 10.08 9.35 13.84
N CYS A 32 9.89 9.32 15.15
CA CYS A 32 9.38 10.46 15.92
C CYS A 32 10.33 11.68 15.89
N ASN A 33 11.62 11.49 15.61
CA ASN A 33 12.57 12.60 15.46
C ASN A 33 12.29 13.46 14.21
N PHE A 34 11.53 12.93 13.26
CA PHE A 34 11.20 13.59 12.00
C PHE A 34 9.73 14.00 11.92
N LEU A 35 8.93 13.70 12.96
CA LEU A 35 7.48 13.87 12.96
C LEU A 35 7.04 14.74 14.15
N ASN A 36 5.92 15.41 13.98
CA ASN A 36 5.21 16.10 15.06
C ASN A 36 3.70 15.85 14.92
N SER A 37 2.92 16.22 15.94
CA SER A 37 1.48 15.94 16.00
C SER A 37 0.65 16.51 14.82
N SER A 38 1.16 17.53 14.13
CA SER A 38 0.53 18.14 12.96
C SER A 38 0.99 17.55 11.63
N THR A 39 1.99 16.67 11.64
CA THR A 39 2.50 16.02 10.42
C THR A 39 1.41 15.19 9.78
N SER A 40 1.15 15.44 8.49
CA SER A 40 0.30 14.60 7.66
C SER A 40 1.11 13.50 7.00
N ILE A 41 0.59 12.27 7.06
CA ILE A 41 1.36 11.06 6.75
C ILE A 41 0.63 10.24 5.68
N PHE A 42 1.39 9.85 4.65
CA PHE A 42 0.97 8.82 3.70
C PHE A 42 1.75 7.53 3.95
N PHE A 43 1.05 6.41 4.09
CA PHE A 43 1.65 5.08 4.00
C PHE A 43 1.45 4.55 2.58
N MET A 44 2.53 4.14 1.93
CA MET A 44 2.55 3.64 0.56
C MET A 44 2.92 2.16 0.54
N THR A 45 2.28 1.39 -0.34
CA THR A 45 2.53 -0.06 -0.45
C THR A 45 2.60 -0.52 -1.91
N HIS A 46 3.71 -1.17 -2.28
CA HIS A 46 3.90 -1.76 -3.60
C HIS A 46 3.09 -3.05 -3.80
N GLY A 47 3.02 -3.52 -5.05
CA GLY A 47 2.34 -4.75 -5.43
C GLY A 47 3.25 -5.96 -5.56
N PHE A 48 2.77 -6.95 -6.31
CA PHE A 48 3.48 -8.16 -6.69
C PHE A 48 4.81 -7.84 -7.40
N ILE A 49 5.85 -8.66 -7.18
CA ILE A 49 7.18 -8.56 -7.80
C ILE A 49 7.77 -7.14 -7.80
N ALA A 50 7.61 -6.43 -6.69
CA ALA A 50 8.10 -5.07 -6.50
C ALA A 50 8.74 -4.91 -5.12
N ASN A 51 9.32 -3.72 -4.88
CA ASN A 51 9.92 -3.31 -3.62
C ASN A 51 9.67 -1.81 -3.37
N PHE A 52 10.08 -1.31 -2.21
CA PHE A 52 9.85 0.10 -1.79
C PHE A 52 10.58 1.15 -2.64
N SER A 53 11.65 0.77 -3.32
CA SER A 53 12.48 1.66 -4.14
C SER A 53 12.10 1.64 -5.62
N ASN A 54 11.08 0.87 -6.00
CA ASN A 54 10.55 0.86 -7.36
C ASN A 54 10.25 2.31 -7.80
N TYR A 55 10.79 2.70 -8.96
CA TYR A 55 10.86 4.09 -9.45
C TYR A 55 9.54 4.85 -9.33
N ASN A 56 8.41 4.18 -9.55
CA ASN A 56 7.10 4.83 -9.49
C ASN A 56 6.73 5.28 -8.06
N LEU A 57 7.11 4.53 -7.02
CA LEU A 57 6.81 4.90 -5.63
C LEU A 57 7.73 6.02 -5.13
N SER A 58 9.02 6.01 -5.48
CA SER A 58 9.92 7.09 -5.09
C SER A 58 9.53 8.43 -5.73
N VAL A 59 9.03 8.40 -6.98
CA VAL A 59 8.46 9.59 -7.64
C VAL A 59 7.22 10.08 -6.89
N VAL A 60 6.26 9.22 -6.57
CA VAL A 60 5.07 9.63 -5.79
C VAL A 60 5.46 10.18 -4.42
N ALA A 61 6.38 9.53 -3.71
CA ALA A 61 6.90 10.02 -2.44
C ALA A 61 7.49 11.43 -2.61
N SER A 62 8.33 11.66 -3.62
CA SER A 62 8.92 12.98 -3.88
C SER A 62 7.87 14.08 -4.13
N GLN A 63 6.75 13.75 -4.79
CA GLN A 63 5.67 14.71 -5.02
C GLN A 63 4.87 15.00 -3.75
N LEU A 64 4.67 14.00 -2.89
CA LEU A 64 4.05 14.18 -1.58
C LEU A 64 4.94 15.00 -0.65
N LEU A 65 6.26 14.79 -0.66
CA LEU A 65 7.22 15.60 0.09
C LEU A 65 7.15 17.09 -0.29
N LYS A 66 7.01 17.41 -1.58
CA LYS A 66 6.82 18.80 -2.06
C LYS A 66 5.53 19.45 -1.54
N LYS A 67 4.60 18.65 -1.04
CA LYS A 67 3.35 19.11 -0.39
C LYS A 67 3.43 19.03 1.14
N HIS A 68 4.63 18.85 1.69
CA HIS A 68 4.92 18.78 3.12
C HIS A 68 4.29 17.57 3.85
N TYR A 69 4.03 16.48 3.13
CA TYR A 69 3.68 15.20 3.75
C TYR A 69 4.94 14.42 4.14
N ALA A 70 4.87 13.65 5.23
CA ALA A 70 5.78 12.56 5.47
C ALA A 70 5.27 11.29 4.77
N VAL A 71 6.16 10.46 4.26
CA VAL A 71 5.79 9.25 3.53
C VAL A 71 6.48 8.03 4.12
N PHE A 72 5.72 7.02 4.48
CA PHE A 72 6.22 5.71 4.88
C PHE A 72 5.97 4.72 3.75
N SER A 73 7.02 4.20 3.12
CA SER A 73 6.90 3.17 2.09
C SER A 73 7.17 1.81 2.70
N LEU A 74 6.16 0.94 2.69
CA LEU A 74 6.26 -0.43 3.16
C LEU A 74 6.95 -1.32 2.11
N ASP A 75 7.98 -2.03 2.54
CA ASP A 75 8.68 -3.07 1.79
C ASP A 75 8.26 -4.45 2.29
N TRP A 76 7.63 -5.21 1.41
CA TRP A 76 7.27 -6.62 1.61
C TRP A 76 7.79 -7.47 0.45
N SER A 77 8.88 -7.05 -0.21
CA SER A 77 9.46 -7.67 -1.41
C SER A 77 9.65 -9.19 -1.31
N ASP A 78 10.10 -9.70 -0.16
CA ASP A 78 10.20 -11.15 0.11
C ASP A 78 8.84 -11.84 -0.05
N ALA A 79 7.80 -11.31 0.61
CA ALA A 79 6.45 -11.88 0.56
C ALA A 79 5.70 -11.53 -0.74
N ALA A 80 6.22 -10.61 -1.56
CA ALA A 80 5.72 -10.21 -2.86
C ALA A 80 6.32 -11.02 -4.03
N CYS A 81 7.13 -12.05 -3.74
CA CYS A 81 7.87 -12.87 -4.70
C CYS A 81 8.87 -12.08 -5.56
N TYR A 82 9.36 -10.93 -5.07
CA TYR A 82 10.35 -10.12 -5.81
C TYR A 82 11.71 -10.82 -5.91
N ASN A 83 12.09 -11.54 -4.86
CA ASN A 83 13.38 -12.23 -4.76
C ASN A 83 13.35 -13.67 -5.33
N ASP A 84 12.18 -14.12 -5.80
CA ASP A 84 12.01 -15.44 -6.39
C ASP A 84 12.39 -15.45 -7.89
N PRO A 85 12.81 -16.60 -8.45
CA PRO A 85 13.19 -16.69 -9.85
C PRO A 85 12.04 -16.32 -10.79
N ALA A 86 12.26 -15.35 -11.69
CA ALA A 86 11.24 -14.82 -12.60
C ALA A 86 10.47 -15.90 -13.40
N VAL A 87 11.11 -17.04 -13.68
CA VAL A 87 10.51 -18.19 -14.38
C VAL A 87 9.33 -18.84 -13.62
N ILE A 88 9.23 -18.65 -12.30
CA ILE A 88 8.16 -19.23 -11.47
C ILE A 88 7.22 -18.20 -10.84
N ASN A 89 7.55 -16.90 -10.86
CA ASN A 89 6.78 -15.87 -10.16
C ASN A 89 5.27 -15.94 -10.45
N LEU A 90 4.85 -16.14 -11.71
CA LEU A 90 3.42 -16.22 -12.03
C LEU A 90 2.70 -17.40 -11.33
N LEU A 91 3.40 -18.53 -11.14
CA LEU A 91 2.89 -19.67 -10.37
C LEU A 91 2.79 -19.36 -8.88
N GLU A 92 3.59 -18.41 -8.39
CA GLU A 92 3.66 -18.03 -6.99
C GLU A 92 2.69 -16.90 -6.60
N TYR A 93 2.06 -16.25 -7.59
CA TYR A 93 1.07 -15.18 -7.36
C TYR A 93 0.00 -15.51 -6.29
N PRO A 94 -0.58 -16.74 -6.23
CA PRO A 94 -1.53 -17.09 -5.17
C PRO A 94 -0.96 -16.97 -3.75
N PHE A 95 0.34 -17.22 -3.57
CA PHE A 95 1.01 -17.08 -2.27
C PHE A 95 1.19 -15.60 -1.91
N ALA A 96 1.60 -14.75 -2.86
CA ALA A 96 1.65 -13.31 -2.65
C ALA A 96 0.26 -12.73 -2.31
N VAL A 97 -0.80 -13.21 -2.98
CA VAL A 97 -2.20 -12.86 -2.64
C VAL A 97 -2.53 -13.26 -1.21
N HIS A 98 -2.19 -14.47 -0.79
CA HIS A 98 -2.43 -14.94 0.58
C HIS A 98 -1.70 -14.06 1.61
N ASN A 99 -0.43 -13.72 1.34
CA ASN A 99 0.42 -12.91 2.21
C ASN A 99 -0.12 -11.49 2.43
N THR A 100 -0.93 -10.94 1.52
CA THR A 100 -1.46 -9.57 1.64
C THR A 100 -2.19 -9.29 2.96
N ARG A 101 -2.88 -10.29 3.52
CA ARG A 101 -3.61 -10.13 4.77
C ARG A 101 -2.67 -9.99 5.97
N GLU A 102 -1.64 -10.82 6.03
CA GLU A 102 -0.65 -10.78 7.09
C GLU A 102 0.16 -9.47 7.03
N VAL A 103 0.56 -9.04 5.83
CA VAL A 103 1.22 -7.74 5.64
C VAL A 103 0.29 -6.57 6.01
N GLY A 104 -1.00 -6.66 5.71
CA GLY A 104 -2.01 -5.67 6.13
C GLY A 104 -2.16 -5.59 7.66
N ASN A 105 -2.12 -6.72 8.37
CA ASN A 105 -2.11 -6.75 9.83
C ASN A 105 -0.84 -6.08 10.40
N TYR A 106 0.31 -6.36 9.79
CA TYR A 106 1.57 -5.73 10.16
C TYR A 106 1.50 -4.20 9.97
N LEU A 107 1.05 -3.73 8.81
CA LEU A 107 0.91 -2.31 8.52
C LEU A 107 -0.04 -1.60 9.50
N ALA A 108 -1.20 -2.20 9.81
CA ALA A 108 -2.10 -1.66 10.82
C ALA A 108 -1.43 -1.52 12.18
N SER A 109 -0.67 -2.53 12.61
CA SER A 109 0.04 -2.51 13.89
C SER A 109 1.11 -1.42 13.91
N TYR A 110 1.87 -1.27 12.82
CA TYR A 110 2.87 -0.22 12.70
C TYR A 110 2.25 1.19 12.73
N ILE A 111 1.13 1.41 12.03
CA ILE A 111 0.40 2.69 12.05
C ILE A 111 -0.02 3.06 13.47
N LYS A 112 -0.58 2.10 14.22
CA LYS A 112 -0.92 2.32 15.64
C LYS A 112 0.30 2.73 16.44
N SER A 113 1.40 1.99 16.32
CA SER A 113 2.64 2.32 17.04
C SER A 113 3.17 3.71 16.69
N ILE A 114 3.10 4.15 15.43
CA ILE A 114 3.48 5.52 15.04
C ILE A 114 2.54 6.56 15.66
N CYS A 115 1.22 6.33 15.62
CA CYS A 115 0.24 7.24 16.21
C CYS A 115 0.44 7.40 17.71
N ASP A 116 0.56 6.28 18.42
CA ASP A 116 0.71 6.25 19.88
C ASP A 116 2.07 6.79 20.34
N THR A 117 3.16 6.36 19.69
CA THR A 117 4.53 6.70 20.13
C THR A 117 4.92 8.13 19.74
N CYS A 118 4.57 8.56 18.52
CA CYS A 118 4.93 9.88 18.00
C CYS A 118 3.82 10.92 18.18
N SER A 119 2.74 10.59 18.90
CA SER A 119 1.59 11.49 19.14
C SER A 119 0.99 12.05 17.85
N ILE A 120 0.91 11.23 16.81
CA ILE A 120 0.29 11.61 15.53
C ILE A 120 -1.21 11.47 15.62
N SER A 121 -1.94 12.52 15.22
CA SER A 121 -3.39 12.41 15.08
C SER A 121 -3.73 11.39 14.00
N PHE A 122 -4.53 10.38 14.32
CA PHE A 122 -4.97 9.39 13.33
C PHE A 122 -5.70 10.00 12.12
N LYS A 123 -6.32 11.17 12.31
CA LYS A 123 -6.96 11.95 11.22
C LYS A 123 -5.98 12.40 10.14
N ASN A 124 -4.69 12.46 10.46
CA ASN A 124 -3.61 12.85 9.55
C ASN A 124 -3.04 11.67 8.76
N VAL A 125 -3.56 10.45 8.95
CA VAL A 125 -3.10 9.24 8.26
C VAL A 125 -3.92 9.01 6.99
N ALA A 126 -3.21 8.79 5.89
CA ALA A 126 -3.74 8.36 4.60
C ALA A 126 -2.93 7.16 4.07
N LEU A 127 -3.58 6.33 3.25
CA LEU A 127 -2.99 5.12 2.69
C LEU A 127 -3.05 5.14 1.16
N ILE A 128 -2.00 4.63 0.51
CA ILE A 128 -1.92 4.43 -0.94
C ILE A 128 -1.36 3.04 -1.21
N GLY A 129 -2.05 2.26 -2.02
CA GLY A 129 -1.58 0.94 -2.43
C GLY A 129 -1.71 0.72 -3.93
N HIS A 130 -0.72 0.07 -4.54
CA HIS A 130 -0.74 -0.30 -5.95
C HIS A 130 -0.92 -1.81 -6.13
N SER A 131 -1.80 -2.24 -7.05
CA SER A 131 -2.01 -3.67 -7.34
C SER A 131 -2.35 -4.45 -6.05
N LEU A 132 -1.59 -5.50 -5.67
CA LEU A 132 -1.75 -6.21 -4.39
C LEU A 132 -1.60 -5.28 -3.16
N GLY A 133 -0.80 -4.23 -3.28
CA GLY A 133 -0.63 -3.22 -2.23
C GLY A 133 -1.91 -2.45 -1.91
N ALA A 134 -2.84 -2.32 -2.86
CA ALA A 134 -4.15 -1.72 -2.61
C ALA A 134 -4.95 -2.57 -1.61
N HIS A 135 -4.91 -3.89 -1.77
CA HIS A 135 -5.53 -4.82 -0.83
C HIS A 135 -4.83 -4.82 0.53
N ILE A 136 -3.50 -4.76 0.57
CA ILE A 136 -2.75 -4.62 1.83
C ILE A 136 -3.18 -3.35 2.60
N SER A 137 -3.23 -2.21 1.90
CA SER A 137 -3.65 -0.93 2.50
C SER A 137 -5.10 -0.98 3.00
N SER A 138 -5.98 -1.62 2.23
CA SER A 138 -7.37 -1.88 2.63
C SER A 138 -7.47 -2.76 3.88
N PHE A 139 -6.74 -3.89 3.92
CA PHE A 139 -6.71 -4.75 5.10
C PHE A 139 -6.18 -4.02 6.32
N ALA A 140 -5.16 -3.18 6.16
CA ALA A 140 -4.66 -2.35 7.25
C ALA A 140 -5.75 -1.40 7.77
N ALA A 141 -6.47 -0.72 6.87
CA ALA A 141 -7.57 0.17 7.24
C ALA A 141 -8.73 -0.56 7.96
N LYS A 142 -9.12 -1.74 7.47
CA LYS A 142 -10.14 -2.58 8.13
C LYS A 142 -9.70 -2.97 9.54
N ASN A 143 -8.44 -3.39 9.71
CA ASN A 143 -7.91 -3.77 11.02
C ASN A 143 -7.83 -2.59 11.99
N LEU A 144 -7.52 -1.38 11.50
CA LEU A 144 -7.57 -0.17 12.32
C LEU A 144 -8.99 0.12 12.80
N GLN A 145 -9.99 -0.02 11.92
CA GLN A 145 -11.41 0.12 12.28
C GLN A 145 -11.82 -0.89 13.36
N THR A 146 -11.55 -2.19 13.16
CA THR A 146 -11.92 -3.24 14.13
C THR A 146 -11.20 -3.11 15.48
N SER A 147 -10.06 -2.41 15.49
CA SER A 147 -9.29 -2.14 16.71
C SER A 147 -9.67 -0.83 17.42
N GLY A 148 -10.74 -0.17 16.99
CA GLY A 148 -11.27 1.03 17.66
C GLY A 148 -10.60 2.36 17.28
N TYR A 149 -9.65 2.37 16.34
CA TYR A 149 -9.06 3.62 15.83
C TYR A 149 -10.00 4.37 14.88
N GLY A 150 -10.98 3.67 14.30
CA GLY A 150 -11.89 4.22 13.31
C GLY A 150 -11.32 4.16 11.88
N LYS A 151 -11.88 4.97 10.99
CA LYS A 151 -11.51 5.01 9.57
C LYS A 151 -10.32 5.95 9.32
N VAL A 152 -9.39 5.53 8.47
CA VAL A 152 -8.37 6.44 7.92
C VAL A 152 -9.03 7.51 7.05
N SER A 153 -8.41 8.68 6.96
CA SER A 153 -9.00 9.85 6.29
C SER A 153 -9.13 9.70 4.76
N LEU A 154 -8.23 8.92 4.17
CA LEU A 154 -8.13 8.70 2.73
C LEU A 154 -7.42 7.36 2.46
N LEU A 155 -8.00 6.57 1.57
CA LEU A 155 -7.40 5.37 1.00
C LEU A 155 -7.43 5.48 -0.52
N ILE A 156 -6.27 5.36 -1.17
CA ILE A 156 -6.15 5.35 -2.63
C ILE A 156 -5.68 3.97 -3.08
N GLY A 157 -6.44 3.34 -3.97
CA GLY A 157 -6.06 2.11 -4.67
C GLY A 157 -5.67 2.44 -6.10
N SER A 158 -4.39 2.30 -6.45
CA SER A 158 -3.92 2.42 -7.82
C SER A 158 -3.96 1.05 -8.49
N ASP A 159 -4.91 0.86 -9.39
CA ASP A 159 -5.17 -0.38 -10.12
C ASP A 159 -5.29 -1.61 -9.21
N PRO A 160 -6.26 -1.66 -8.26
CA PRO A 160 -6.37 -2.77 -7.32
C PRO A 160 -6.46 -4.12 -8.03
N ALA A 161 -5.63 -5.09 -7.64
CA ALA A 161 -5.43 -6.32 -8.41
C ALA A 161 -6.72 -7.15 -8.57
N GLY A 162 -7.01 -7.56 -9.80
CA GLY A 162 -8.14 -8.41 -10.15
C GLY A 162 -7.98 -9.88 -9.77
N PRO A 163 -6.95 -10.58 -10.30
CA PRO A 163 -6.81 -12.01 -10.13
C PRO A 163 -6.84 -12.43 -8.65
N LEU A 164 -7.68 -13.43 -8.35
CA LEU A 164 -7.99 -13.94 -7.01
C LEU A 164 -8.75 -12.99 -6.06
N PHE A 165 -9.14 -11.79 -6.50
CA PHE A 165 -10.02 -10.87 -5.76
C PHE A 165 -11.36 -10.57 -6.47
N ILE A 166 -11.54 -10.98 -7.73
CA ILE A 166 -12.75 -10.71 -8.52
C ILE A 166 -14.03 -11.13 -7.79
N LEU A 167 -14.03 -12.35 -7.22
CA LEU A 167 -15.18 -12.93 -6.52
C LEU A 167 -15.18 -12.63 -5.00
N SER A 168 -14.15 -11.94 -4.48
CA SER A 168 -14.06 -11.62 -3.06
C SER A 168 -15.07 -10.54 -2.68
N GLY A 169 -15.75 -10.74 -1.55
CA GLY A 169 -16.61 -9.75 -0.92
C GLY A 169 -15.81 -8.58 -0.33
N PRO A 170 -16.46 -7.44 -0.03
CA PRO A 170 -15.82 -6.21 0.46
C PRO A 170 -14.82 -6.41 1.60
N GLU A 171 -15.11 -7.29 2.55
CA GLU A 171 -14.28 -7.68 3.69
C GLU A 171 -12.95 -8.37 3.33
N ASN A 172 -12.86 -8.93 2.12
CA ASN A 172 -11.73 -9.72 1.63
C ASN A 172 -10.97 -9.05 0.47
N ARG A 173 -11.17 -7.76 0.23
CA ARG A 173 -10.46 -6.96 -0.79
C ARG A 173 -10.54 -5.47 -0.47
N PHE A 174 -10.00 -4.66 -1.37
CA PHE A 174 -10.16 -3.21 -1.39
C PHE A 174 -11.62 -2.82 -1.61
N SER A 175 -12.15 -1.92 -0.75
CA SER A 175 -13.53 -1.46 -0.81
C SER A 175 -13.71 -0.03 -0.30
N ASP A 176 -14.79 0.60 -0.76
CA ASP A 176 -15.35 1.87 -0.33
C ASP A 176 -15.59 1.99 1.19
N THR A 177 -15.87 0.89 1.87
CA THR A 177 -16.09 0.89 3.33
C THR A 177 -14.82 1.07 4.18
N ASP A 178 -13.63 1.06 3.58
CA ASP A 178 -12.35 0.94 4.28
C ASP A 178 -11.84 2.25 4.89
N ALA A 179 -12.29 3.39 4.37
CA ALA A 179 -11.85 4.71 4.80
C ALA A 179 -12.99 5.72 4.71
N GLU A 180 -12.77 6.93 5.22
CA GLU A 180 -13.72 8.04 5.05
C GLU A 180 -13.86 8.44 3.58
N ARG A 181 -12.74 8.39 2.85
CA ARG A 181 -12.69 8.62 1.40
C ARG A 181 -11.87 7.52 0.76
N VAL A 182 -12.43 6.90 -0.28
CA VAL A 182 -11.80 5.80 -1.00
C VAL A 182 -11.77 6.19 -2.47
N VAL A 183 -10.58 6.26 -3.04
CA VAL A 183 -10.36 6.58 -4.45
C VAL A 183 -9.75 5.37 -5.13
N ALA A 184 -10.39 4.86 -6.19
CA ALA A 184 -9.85 3.80 -7.02
C ALA A 184 -9.43 4.36 -8.38
N LEU A 185 -8.21 4.08 -8.79
CA LEU A 185 -7.70 4.40 -10.12
C LEU A 185 -7.70 3.10 -10.93
N HIS A 186 -8.36 3.06 -12.08
CA HIS A 186 -8.44 1.90 -12.94
C HIS A 186 -7.68 2.17 -14.23
N THR A 187 -6.70 1.34 -14.53
CA THR A 187 -5.73 1.58 -15.61
C THR A 187 -5.42 0.34 -16.46
N SER A 188 -5.68 -0.88 -15.98
CA SER A 188 -5.40 -2.08 -16.75
C SER A 188 -6.42 -3.19 -16.57
N ALA A 189 -6.51 -4.09 -17.54
CA ALA A 189 -7.32 -5.31 -17.45
C ALA A 189 -6.87 -6.28 -16.33
N LEU A 190 -5.69 -6.05 -15.73
CA LEU A 190 -5.23 -6.80 -14.56
C LEU A 190 -5.83 -6.26 -13.26
N GLY A 191 -6.38 -5.05 -13.27
CA GLY A 191 -7.14 -4.46 -12.17
C GLY A 191 -8.57 -5.00 -12.10
N LEU A 192 -9.20 -4.84 -10.93
CA LEU A 192 -10.60 -5.16 -10.70
C LEU A 192 -11.53 -4.28 -11.53
N GLN A 193 -12.22 -4.87 -12.50
CA GLN A 193 -13.16 -4.19 -13.40
C GLN A 193 -14.54 -3.96 -12.75
N LYS A 194 -14.57 -3.33 -11.58
CA LYS A 194 -15.80 -2.94 -10.88
C LYS A 194 -15.58 -1.65 -10.08
N SER A 195 -16.66 -0.93 -9.75
CA SER A 195 -16.57 0.21 -8.83
C SER A 195 -16.14 -0.28 -7.45
N LEU A 196 -15.10 0.34 -6.90
CA LEU A 196 -14.49 -0.07 -5.64
C LEU A 196 -14.41 1.05 -4.61
N GLY A 197 -14.56 2.31 -4.99
CA GLY A 197 -14.37 3.45 -4.12
C GLY A 197 -15.61 4.33 -4.03
N HIS A 198 -15.49 5.37 -3.21
CA HIS A 198 -16.39 6.51 -3.26
C HIS A 198 -16.19 7.34 -4.54
N LEU A 199 -14.98 7.28 -5.11
CA LEU A 199 -14.64 7.84 -6.42
C LEU A 199 -13.82 6.81 -7.20
N ASP A 200 -14.31 6.43 -8.38
CA ASP A 200 -13.61 5.56 -9.32
C ASP A 200 -13.20 6.37 -10.57
N LEU A 201 -11.90 6.42 -10.85
CA LEU A 201 -11.32 7.11 -12.01
C LEU A 201 -10.86 6.07 -13.02
N TRP A 202 -11.54 6.00 -14.16
CA TRP A 202 -11.27 5.04 -15.23
C TRP A 202 -10.44 5.69 -16.34
N PHE A 203 -9.14 5.43 -16.34
CA PHE A 203 -8.25 5.93 -17.38
C PHE A 203 -8.34 5.03 -18.58
N ASN A 204 -8.76 5.56 -19.73
CA ASN A 204 -8.90 4.78 -20.97
C ASN A 204 -9.71 3.48 -20.73
N ASN A 205 -10.85 3.62 -20.05
CA ASN A 205 -11.75 2.55 -19.63
C ASN A 205 -11.14 1.50 -18.68
N GLY A 206 -9.96 1.75 -18.09
CA GLY A 206 -9.29 0.82 -17.20
C GLY A 206 -8.77 -0.44 -17.89
N LEU A 207 -8.48 -0.38 -19.20
CA LEU A 207 -8.07 -1.54 -19.98
C LEU A 207 -6.64 -1.44 -20.51
N SER A 208 -6.35 -0.38 -21.25
CA SER A 208 -5.07 -0.17 -21.93
C SER A 208 -4.72 1.32 -21.94
N GLN A 209 -3.46 1.63 -21.63
CA GLN A 209 -2.97 3.01 -21.59
C GLN A 209 -2.16 3.33 -22.86
N PRO A 210 -2.32 4.53 -23.44
CA PRO A 210 -1.49 4.98 -24.56
C PRO A 210 0.00 4.81 -24.25
N ALA A 211 0.78 4.38 -25.24
CA ALA A 211 2.21 4.09 -25.15
C ALA A 211 2.63 2.92 -24.22
N CYS A 212 1.69 2.25 -23.55
CA CYS A 212 1.94 1.00 -22.82
C CYS A 212 1.55 -0.20 -23.70
N GLY A 213 2.50 -0.76 -24.46
CA GLY A 213 2.22 -1.91 -25.32
C GLY A 213 3.11 -2.07 -26.56
N GLY A 214 4.07 -1.15 -26.78
CA GLY A 214 5.00 -1.22 -27.90
C GLY A 214 4.32 -1.06 -29.27
N ASN A 215 4.12 0.19 -29.68
CA ASN A 215 4.13 0.64 -31.07
C ASN A 215 4.59 2.10 -31.08
#